data_AF-A0A7W8XF38-F1
#
_entry.id   AF-A0A7W8XF38-F1
#
_cell.length_a   1.000
_cell.length_b   1.000
_cell.length_c   1.000
_cell.angle_alpha   90.00
_cell.angle_beta   90.00
_cell.angle_gamma   90.00
#
_symmetry.space_group_name_H-M   'P 1'
#
loop_
_entity.id
_entity.type
_entity.pdbx_description
1 polymer ?
#
loop_
_entity_poly.entity_id
_entity_poly.type
_entity_poly.pdbx_seq_one_letter_code
_entity_poly.pdbx_strand_id
1 'polypeptide(L)'
;MSETLSARLWQELTGKEGRASADRPGMCLITSEELTEYLHLAAFKWAEERTHGIQIEELRDLDGGLMGYWARGHYALHHFREAANYYTSADERYDERYVLETASIRHEWWRTVPVSGEPGMVQYCSAEPKSRGAFAVTVTTVIEDRQIAASSRQIADHQRAEARGFANGLNWALRKLDQIDSAAGDRLLAQYREENKQERARV
;
A
#
# COMPACT_ATOMS: atom_id res chain seq x y z
N MET A 1 -0.91 -27.09 5.07
CA MET A 1 -2.17 -26.52 5.60
C MET A 1 -3.42 -27.31 5.16
N SER A 2 -3.43 -28.06 4.05
CA SER A 2 -4.62 -28.87 3.67
C SER A 2 -4.81 -30.15 4.49
N GLU A 3 -3.74 -30.78 4.99
CA GLU A 3 -3.83 -32.00 5.83
C GLU A 3 -4.57 -31.76 7.17
N THR A 4 -4.40 -30.59 7.79
CA THR A 4 -5.08 -30.26 9.05
C THR A 4 -6.54 -29.90 8.85
N LEU A 5 -6.88 -29.25 7.72
CA LEU A 5 -8.25 -28.90 7.36
C LEU A 5 -9.04 -30.12 6.88
N SER A 6 -8.43 -30.97 6.05
CA SER A 6 -9.01 -32.25 5.62
C SER A 6 -9.24 -33.19 6.80
N ALA A 7 -8.27 -33.35 7.72
CA ALA A 7 -8.44 -34.18 8.91
C ALA A 7 -9.55 -33.67 9.83
N ARG A 8 -9.64 -32.34 10.03
CA ARG A 8 -10.72 -31.73 10.81
C ARG A 8 -12.08 -31.91 10.14
N LEU A 9 -12.19 -31.64 8.85
CA LEU A 9 -13.45 -31.79 8.10
C LEU A 9 -13.87 -33.26 8.02
N TRP A 10 -12.91 -34.18 7.87
CA TRP A 10 -13.15 -35.61 7.95
C TRP A 10 -13.71 -36.00 9.32
N GLN A 11 -13.10 -35.55 10.41
CA GLN A 11 -13.62 -35.76 11.77
C GLN A 11 -15.02 -35.18 11.98
N GLU A 12 -15.30 -33.98 11.47
CA GLU A 12 -16.63 -33.36 11.55
C GLU A 12 -17.68 -34.13 10.71
N LEU A 13 -17.31 -34.63 9.53
CA LEU A 13 -18.16 -35.44 8.65
C LEU A 13 -18.44 -36.83 9.22
N THR A 14 -17.49 -37.43 9.93
CA THR A 14 -17.66 -38.74 10.60
C THR A 14 -18.25 -38.61 12.01
N GLY A 15 -18.14 -37.44 12.65
CA GLY A 15 -18.51 -37.20 14.05
C GLY A 15 -19.94 -36.68 14.26
N LYS A 16 -20.55 -36.00 13.28
CA LYS A 16 -21.97 -35.63 13.32
C LYS A 16 -22.81 -36.72 12.66
N GLU A 17 -23.34 -37.61 13.51
CA GLU A 17 -24.38 -38.60 13.22
C GLU A 17 -24.18 -39.39 11.92
N GLY A 18 -23.68 -40.62 12.09
CA GLY A 18 -23.62 -41.69 11.10
C GLY A 18 -24.55 -41.49 9.90
N ARG A 19 -24.02 -40.94 8.81
CA ARG A 19 -24.58 -41.11 7.47
C ARG A 19 -24.30 -42.53 6.96
N ALA A 20 -24.53 -43.53 7.80
CA ALA A 20 -24.94 -44.82 7.29
C ALA A 20 -26.34 -44.58 6.75
N SER A 21 -26.48 -44.52 5.42
CA SER A 21 -27.80 -44.63 4.79
C SER A 21 -28.56 -45.76 5.49
N ALA A 22 -29.78 -45.49 5.98
CA ALA A 22 -30.57 -46.48 6.73
C ALA A 22 -30.79 -47.78 5.92
N ASP A 23 -30.66 -47.71 4.60
CA ASP A 23 -30.75 -48.85 3.68
C ASP A 23 -29.42 -49.58 3.43
N ARG A 24 -28.26 -49.01 3.84
CA ARG A 24 -26.91 -49.58 3.66
C ARG A 24 -25.95 -49.18 4.79
N PRO A 25 -25.90 -49.94 5.91
CA PRO A 25 -24.97 -49.67 7.00
C PRO A 25 -23.52 -49.90 6.53
N GLY A 26 -22.75 -48.81 6.40
CA GLY A 26 -21.32 -48.85 6.02
C GLY A 26 -20.93 -48.01 4.80
N MET A 27 -21.87 -47.43 4.05
CA MET A 27 -21.53 -46.51 2.96
C MET A 27 -21.22 -45.11 3.50
N CYS A 28 -19.94 -44.73 3.52
CA CYS A 28 -19.56 -43.32 3.55
C CYS A 28 -19.89 -42.71 2.17
N LEU A 29 -20.52 -41.53 2.13
CA LEU A 29 -20.86 -40.84 0.88
C LEU A 29 -19.63 -40.35 0.10
N ILE A 30 -18.48 -40.27 0.78
CA ILE A 30 -17.19 -39.85 0.24
C ILE A 30 -16.08 -40.45 1.12
N THR A 31 -14.94 -40.80 0.54
CA THR A 31 -13.74 -41.26 1.25
C THR A 31 -12.88 -40.07 1.70
N SER A 32 -11.93 -40.31 2.63
CA SER A 32 -10.98 -39.27 3.07
C SER A 32 -10.08 -38.79 1.92
N GLU A 33 -9.74 -39.70 1.01
CA GLU A 33 -8.96 -39.41 -0.20
C GLU A 33 -9.76 -38.52 -1.17
N GLU A 34 -11.02 -38.87 -1.45
CA GLU A 34 -11.93 -38.06 -2.28
C GLU A 34 -12.21 -36.67 -1.66
N LEU A 35 -12.33 -36.57 -0.33
CA LEU A 35 -12.44 -35.28 0.36
C LEU A 35 -11.18 -34.44 0.17
N THR A 36 -10.01 -35.06 0.28
CA THR A 36 -8.72 -34.38 0.08
C THR A 36 -8.60 -33.87 -1.35
N GLU A 37 -8.93 -34.71 -2.34
CA GLU A 37 -8.95 -34.33 -3.75
C GLU A 37 -9.93 -33.18 -4.02
N TYR A 38 -11.14 -33.25 -3.45
CA TYR A 38 -12.13 -32.18 -3.56
C TYR A 38 -11.63 -30.86 -2.98
N LEU A 39 -10.99 -30.88 -1.81
CA LEU A 39 -10.40 -29.69 -1.20
C LEU A 39 -9.26 -29.11 -2.04
N HIS A 40 -8.44 -29.96 -2.65
CA HIS A 40 -7.41 -29.51 -3.59
C HIS A 40 -8.00 -28.84 -4.83
N LEU A 41 -9.02 -29.45 -5.44
CA LEU A 41 -9.74 -28.87 -6.59
C LEU A 41 -10.44 -27.55 -6.23
N ALA A 42 -11.08 -27.49 -5.05
CA ALA A 42 -11.73 -26.28 -4.57
C ALA A 42 -10.72 -25.17 -4.29
N ALA A 43 -9.59 -25.49 -3.65
CA ALA A 43 -8.51 -24.53 -3.42
C ALA A 43 -7.89 -24.02 -4.72
N PHE A 44 -7.71 -24.91 -5.71
CA PHE A 44 -7.20 -24.54 -7.03
C PHE A 44 -8.16 -23.59 -7.75
N LYS A 45 -9.47 -23.93 -7.83
CA LYS A 45 -10.48 -23.07 -8.47
C LYS A 45 -10.58 -21.71 -7.78
N TRP A 46 -10.55 -21.71 -6.44
CA TRP A 46 -10.55 -20.47 -5.67
C TRP A 46 -9.31 -19.62 -5.99
N ALA A 47 -8.12 -20.22 -6.04
CA ALA A 47 -6.90 -19.52 -6.41
C ALA A 47 -6.96 -18.94 -7.83
N GLU A 48 -7.48 -19.71 -8.78
CA GLU A 48 -7.66 -19.28 -10.17
C GLU A 48 -8.62 -18.09 -10.29
N GLU A 49 -9.76 -18.14 -9.60
CA GLU A 49 -10.73 -17.04 -9.55
C GLU A 49 -10.15 -15.76 -8.94
N ARG A 50 -9.30 -15.88 -7.91
CA ARG A 50 -8.70 -14.72 -7.21
C ARG A 50 -7.51 -14.12 -7.92
N THR A 51 -6.74 -14.94 -8.63
CA THR A 51 -5.55 -14.48 -9.36
C THR A 51 -5.92 -13.90 -10.73
N HIS A 52 -7.08 -14.26 -11.29
CA HIS A 52 -7.53 -13.79 -12.61
C HIS A 52 -6.52 -14.10 -13.74
N GLY A 53 -5.65 -15.09 -13.53
CA GLY A 53 -4.53 -15.39 -14.41
C GLY A 53 -3.42 -14.32 -14.43
N ILE A 54 -3.44 -13.38 -13.48
CA ILE A 54 -2.48 -12.28 -13.37
C ILE A 54 -1.27 -12.75 -12.55
N GLN A 55 -0.09 -12.74 -13.18
CA GLN A 55 1.17 -12.96 -12.49
C GLN A 55 1.67 -11.66 -11.85
N ILE A 56 1.61 -11.61 -10.52
CA ILE A 56 2.08 -10.47 -9.72
C ILE A 56 3.58 -10.64 -9.44
N GLU A 57 4.31 -9.55 -9.60
CA GLU A 57 5.71 -9.39 -9.26
C GLU A 57 5.90 -8.24 -8.26
N GLU A 58 6.96 -8.32 -7.47
CA GLU A 58 7.30 -7.27 -6.52
C GLU A 58 8.03 -6.13 -7.21
N LEU A 59 7.63 -4.90 -6.91
CA LEU A 59 8.37 -3.70 -7.26
C LEU A 59 9.28 -3.35 -6.09
N ARG A 60 10.59 -3.35 -6.34
CA ARG A 60 11.61 -3.06 -5.33
C ARG A 60 12.48 -1.89 -5.75
N ASP A 61 12.93 -1.14 -4.77
CA ASP A 61 13.96 -0.13 -4.93
C ASP A 61 15.33 -0.78 -5.18
N LEU A 62 16.33 0.01 -5.56
CA LEU A 62 17.71 -0.40 -5.77
C LEU A 62 18.32 -1.04 -4.52
N ASP A 63 17.92 -0.59 -3.33
CA ASP A 63 18.33 -1.15 -2.04
C ASP A 63 17.51 -2.40 -1.63
N GLY A 64 16.60 -2.86 -2.50
CA GLY A 64 15.74 -4.03 -2.27
C GLY A 64 14.50 -3.75 -1.41
N GLY A 65 14.27 -2.49 -1.03
CA GLY A 65 13.06 -2.07 -0.31
C GLY A 65 11.80 -2.32 -1.15
N LEU A 66 10.77 -2.91 -0.55
CA LEU A 66 9.50 -3.18 -1.25
C LEU A 66 8.71 -1.88 -1.41
N MET A 67 8.47 -1.48 -2.66
CA MET A 67 7.73 -0.27 -3.02
C MET A 67 6.27 -0.58 -3.38
N GLY A 68 6.03 -1.78 -3.90
CA GLY A 68 4.70 -2.23 -4.28
C GLY A 68 4.72 -3.44 -5.17
N TYR A 69 3.76 -3.51 -6.10
CA TYR A 69 3.51 -4.69 -6.92
C TYR A 69 3.18 -4.30 -8.34
N TRP A 70 3.54 -5.15 -9.29
CA TRP A 70 3.23 -4.92 -10.70
C TRP A 70 2.94 -6.23 -11.42
N ALA A 71 2.32 -6.13 -12.59
CA ALA A 71 2.12 -7.24 -13.51
C ALA A 71 2.29 -6.76 -14.94
N ARG A 72 2.83 -7.63 -15.79
CA ARG A 72 2.97 -7.37 -17.21
C ARG A 72 1.62 -7.45 -17.91
N GLY A 73 1.15 -6.34 -18.46
CA GLY A 73 -0.15 -6.18 -19.11
C GLY A 73 -0.99 -5.07 -18.47
N HIS A 74 -1.96 -4.54 -19.22
CA HIS A 74 -3.00 -3.65 -18.69
C HIS A 74 -4.22 -4.48 -18.30
N TYR A 75 -4.33 -4.77 -17.01
CA TYR A 75 -5.43 -5.54 -16.43
C TYR A 75 -6.51 -4.62 -15.87
N ALA A 76 -7.72 -5.12 -15.71
CA ALA A 76 -8.75 -4.41 -14.98
C ALA A 76 -8.28 -4.14 -13.54
N LEU A 77 -8.41 -2.90 -13.06
CA LEU A 77 -7.82 -2.47 -11.79
C LEU A 77 -8.30 -3.31 -10.59
N HIS A 78 -9.56 -3.73 -10.60
CA HIS A 78 -10.12 -4.58 -9.55
C HIS A 78 -9.55 -6.00 -9.57
N HIS A 79 -9.37 -6.60 -10.75
CA HIS A 79 -8.72 -7.92 -10.87
C HIS A 79 -7.27 -7.86 -10.41
N PHE A 80 -6.54 -6.81 -10.78
CA PHE A 80 -5.16 -6.62 -10.33
C PHE A 80 -5.08 -6.46 -8.80
N ARG A 81 -5.99 -5.67 -8.21
CA ARG A 81 -6.08 -5.51 -6.75
C ARG A 81 -6.29 -6.85 -6.05
N GLU A 82 -7.23 -7.65 -6.51
CA GLU A 82 -7.53 -8.97 -5.93
C GLU A 82 -6.35 -9.92 -6.06
N ALA A 83 -5.72 -9.97 -7.23
CA ALA A 83 -4.54 -10.78 -7.47
C ALA A 83 -3.35 -10.35 -6.59
N ALA A 84 -3.12 -9.04 -6.43
CA ALA A 84 -2.05 -8.52 -5.57
C ALA A 84 -2.28 -8.83 -4.09
N ASN A 85 -3.50 -8.64 -3.58
CA ASN A 85 -3.84 -8.97 -2.19
C ASN A 85 -3.79 -10.48 -1.95
N TYR A 86 -4.16 -11.30 -2.94
CA TYR A 86 -4.03 -12.75 -2.87
C TYR A 86 -2.55 -13.20 -2.85
N TYR A 87 -1.73 -12.67 -3.76
CA TYR A 87 -0.29 -12.95 -3.86
C TYR A 87 0.45 -12.67 -2.55
N THR A 88 0.14 -11.53 -1.93
CA THR A 88 0.79 -11.09 -0.67
C THR A 88 0.24 -11.77 0.57
N SER A 89 -0.96 -12.37 0.47
CA SER A 89 -1.76 -12.79 1.63
C SER A 89 -1.94 -11.67 2.66
N ALA A 90 -1.99 -10.41 2.21
CA ALA A 90 -2.08 -9.26 3.08
C ALA A 90 -3.46 -9.18 3.76
N ASP A 91 -3.47 -8.81 5.04
CA ASP A 91 -4.70 -8.59 5.81
C ASP A 91 -5.20 -7.14 5.62
N GLU A 92 -6.49 -6.99 5.34
CA GLU A 92 -7.12 -5.69 5.09
C GLU A 92 -6.98 -4.69 6.25
N ARG A 93 -6.95 -5.17 7.50
CA ARG A 93 -7.04 -4.31 8.69
C ARG A 93 -5.69 -3.85 9.20
N TYR A 94 -4.66 -4.66 9.05
CA TYR A 94 -3.39 -4.47 9.74
C TYR A 94 -2.17 -4.48 8.82
N ASP A 95 -2.34 -4.85 7.55
CA ASP A 95 -1.20 -5.01 6.64
C ASP A 95 -1.05 -3.81 5.71
N GLU A 96 0.08 -3.12 5.83
CA GLU A 96 0.45 -2.00 4.96
C GLU A 96 0.68 -2.41 3.50
N ARG A 97 0.79 -3.71 3.22
CA ARG A 97 0.86 -4.25 1.86
C ARG A 97 -0.51 -4.34 1.19
N TYR A 98 -1.60 -4.28 1.97
CA TYR A 98 -2.95 -4.44 1.44
C TYR A 98 -3.35 -3.25 0.57
N VAL A 99 -3.71 -3.54 -0.68
CA VAL A 99 -4.21 -2.59 -1.67
C VAL A 99 -5.70 -2.41 -1.46
N LEU A 100 -6.09 -1.31 -0.80
CA LEU A 100 -7.48 -1.00 -0.47
C LEU A 100 -8.25 -0.47 -1.68
N GLU A 101 -7.71 0.60 -2.28
CA GLU A 101 -8.38 1.38 -3.32
C GLU A 101 -7.75 1.13 -4.68
N THR A 102 -8.56 1.08 -5.73
CA THR A 102 -8.05 1.02 -7.10
C THR A 102 -7.40 2.32 -7.56
N ALA A 103 -7.58 3.41 -6.82
CA ALA A 103 -6.97 4.71 -7.12
C ALA A 103 -5.44 4.70 -7.02
N SER A 104 -4.86 3.79 -6.23
CA SER A 104 -3.41 3.61 -6.14
C SER A 104 -2.83 2.75 -7.27
N ILE A 105 -3.68 2.23 -8.16
CA ILE A 105 -3.29 1.34 -9.26
C ILE A 105 -3.26 2.16 -10.56
N ARG A 106 -2.16 2.04 -11.30
CA ARG A 106 -1.92 2.80 -12.54
C ARG A 106 -1.62 1.85 -13.70
N HIS A 107 -2.04 2.27 -14.89
CA HIS A 107 -1.58 1.67 -16.14
C HIS A 107 -0.41 2.48 -16.69
N GLU A 108 0.72 1.82 -16.81
CA GLU A 108 1.96 2.42 -17.27
C GLU A 108 2.55 1.62 -18.43
N TRP A 109 3.54 2.22 -19.07
CA TRP A 109 4.35 1.57 -20.10
C TRP A 109 5.79 1.62 -19.62
N TRP A 110 6.42 0.46 -19.51
CA TRP A 110 7.80 0.36 -19.06
C TRP A 110 8.70 -0.22 -20.13
N ARG A 111 9.99 0.05 -20.03
CA ARG A 111 11.05 -0.63 -20.77
C ARG A 111 12.15 -1.07 -19.83
N THR A 112 12.82 -2.14 -20.20
CA THR A 112 13.95 -2.68 -19.45
C THR A 112 15.24 -2.02 -19.94
N VAL A 113 15.96 -1.36 -19.03
CA VAL A 113 17.25 -0.69 -19.30
C VAL A 113 18.34 -1.35 -18.46
N PRO A 114 19.48 -1.75 -19.04
CA PRO A 114 20.59 -2.28 -18.25
C PRO A 114 21.19 -1.18 -17.36
N VAL A 115 21.37 -1.48 -16.07
CA VAL A 115 21.89 -0.53 -15.06
C VAL A 115 23.41 -0.36 -15.17
N SER A 116 24.10 -1.40 -15.64
CA SER A 116 25.53 -1.37 -15.93
C SER A 116 25.83 -2.27 -17.14
N GLY A 117 27.05 -2.20 -17.66
CA GLY A 117 27.51 -3.13 -18.71
C GLY A 117 27.64 -4.60 -18.24
N GLU A 118 27.31 -4.89 -16.98
CA GLU A 118 27.33 -6.25 -16.44
C GLU A 118 26.00 -6.97 -16.70
N PRO A 119 26.03 -8.22 -17.18
CA PRO A 119 24.82 -8.99 -17.43
C PRO A 119 24.03 -9.25 -16.14
N GLY A 120 22.73 -8.96 -16.15
CA GLY A 120 21.79 -9.40 -15.11
C GLY A 120 21.12 -8.30 -14.29
N MET A 121 21.65 -7.07 -14.30
CA MET A 121 21.05 -5.93 -13.59
C MET A 121 20.23 -5.07 -14.54
N VAL A 122 18.91 -5.11 -14.39
CA VAL A 122 17.98 -4.34 -15.22
C VAL A 122 17.11 -3.42 -14.38
N GLN A 123 16.91 -2.20 -14.86
CA GLN A 123 16.00 -1.22 -14.30
C GLN A 123 14.78 -1.10 -15.20
N TYR A 124 13.61 -1.04 -14.58
CA TYR A 124 12.37 -0.70 -15.26
C TYR A 124 12.24 0.82 -15.32
N CYS A 125 12.18 1.36 -16.53
CA CYS A 125 12.00 2.79 -16.76
C CYS A 125 10.67 3.04 -17.44
N SER A 126 10.03 4.17 -17.13
CA SER A 126 8.87 4.65 -17.88
C SER A 126 9.20 4.82 -19.36
N ALA A 127 8.25 4.46 -20.21
CA ALA A 127 8.36 4.44 -21.66
C ALA A 127 7.05 4.92 -22.29
N GLU A 128 7.12 5.36 -23.54
CA GLU A 128 5.92 5.71 -24.29
C GLU A 128 5.27 4.46 -24.91
N PRO A 129 3.94 4.44 -25.08
CA PRO A 129 3.26 3.38 -25.79
C PRO A 129 3.86 3.19 -27.19
N LYS A 130 4.03 1.92 -27.61
CA LYS A 130 4.59 1.52 -28.92
C LYS A 130 6.07 1.88 -29.15
N SER A 131 6.76 2.46 -28.17
CA SER A 131 8.21 2.64 -28.26
C SER A 131 8.95 1.29 -28.23
N ARG A 132 10.16 1.24 -28.82
CA ARG A 132 10.91 -0.01 -28.96
C ARG A 132 11.24 -0.60 -27.58
N GLY A 133 10.81 -1.84 -27.36
CA GLY A 133 11.04 -2.55 -26.10
C GLY A 133 10.11 -2.15 -24.96
N ALA A 134 9.11 -1.29 -25.22
CA ALA A 134 8.09 -0.97 -24.23
C ALA A 134 7.07 -2.10 -24.08
N PHE A 135 6.61 -2.31 -22.85
CA PHE A 135 5.55 -3.24 -22.52
C PHE A 135 4.56 -2.59 -21.54
N ALA A 136 3.29 -2.97 -21.69
CA ALA A 136 2.21 -2.52 -20.83
C ALA A 136 2.39 -3.10 -19.42
N VAL A 137 2.09 -2.30 -18.40
CA VAL A 137 2.20 -2.67 -17.00
C VAL A 137 1.01 -2.13 -16.21
N THR A 138 0.51 -2.96 -15.29
CA THR A 138 -0.39 -2.52 -14.21
C THR A 138 0.41 -2.53 -12.92
N VAL A 139 0.48 -1.41 -12.22
CA VAL A 139 1.36 -1.23 -11.05
C VAL A 139 0.63 -0.52 -9.91
N THR A 140 1.03 -0.85 -8.68
CA THR A 140 0.66 -0.12 -7.46
C THR A 140 1.93 0.19 -6.66
N THR A 141 2.05 1.41 -6.13
CA THR A 141 3.12 1.85 -5.21
C THR A 141 2.57 2.09 -3.81
N VAL A 142 1.52 1.37 -3.42
CA VAL A 142 0.77 1.63 -2.17
C VAL A 142 1.65 1.72 -0.92
N ILE A 143 2.76 0.98 -0.88
CA ILE A 143 3.69 0.95 0.26
C ILE A 143 4.48 2.26 0.29
N GLU A 144 5.09 2.64 -0.83
CA GLU A 144 5.80 3.90 -0.97
C GLU A 144 4.88 5.10 -0.75
N ASP A 145 3.69 5.12 -1.34
CA ASP A 145 2.71 6.19 -1.20
C ASP A 145 2.34 6.42 0.29
N ARG A 146 2.17 5.32 1.05
CA ARG A 146 1.90 5.38 2.50
C ARG A 146 3.07 5.95 3.28
N GLN A 147 4.30 5.53 2.95
CA GLN A 147 5.51 6.06 3.56
C GLN A 147 5.66 7.56 3.30
N ILE A 148 5.50 8.00 2.04
CA ILE A 148 5.54 9.41 1.65
C ILE A 148 4.48 10.21 2.40
N ALA A 149 3.25 9.70 2.50
CA ALA A 149 2.18 10.37 3.23
C ALA A 149 2.48 10.50 4.72
N ALA A 150 3.04 9.46 5.35
CA ALA A 150 3.43 9.48 6.75
C ALA A 150 4.56 10.49 7.01
N SER A 151 5.62 10.48 6.20
CA SER A 151 6.73 11.44 6.29
C SER A 151 6.25 12.87 6.08
N SER A 152 5.37 13.10 5.10
CA SER A 152 4.80 14.44 4.83
C SER A 152 4.03 14.99 6.03
N ARG A 153 3.27 14.14 6.73
CA ARG A 153 2.57 14.54 7.96
C ARG A 153 3.54 14.93 9.07
N GLN A 154 4.60 14.13 9.26
CA GLN A 154 5.63 14.41 10.27
C GLN A 154 6.33 15.75 10.00
N ILE A 155 6.67 16.04 8.74
CA ILE A 155 7.27 17.31 8.34
C ILE A 155 6.31 18.47 8.64
N ALA A 156 5.03 18.33 8.28
CA ALA A 156 4.03 19.34 8.54
C ALA A 156 3.83 19.60 10.04
N ASP A 157 3.85 18.56 10.87
CA ASP A 157 3.74 18.70 12.32
C ASP A 157 4.99 19.32 12.95
N HIS A 158 6.18 18.99 12.43
CA HIS A 158 7.42 19.63 12.83
C HIS A 158 7.40 21.14 12.54
N GLN A 159 7.00 21.53 11.32
CA GLN A 159 6.87 22.95 10.94
C GLN A 159 5.84 23.68 11.80
N ARG A 160 4.70 23.04 12.12
CA ARG A 160 3.72 23.61 13.06
C ARG A 160 4.29 23.80 14.47
N ALA A 161 5.07 22.82 14.96
CA ALA A 161 5.70 22.90 16.26
C ALA A 161 6.76 24.01 16.32
N GLU A 162 7.56 24.15 15.26
CA GLU A 162 8.54 25.22 15.11
C GLU A 162 7.86 26.60 15.10
N ALA A 163 6.81 26.77 14.29
CA ALA A 163 6.04 28.01 14.24
C ALA A 163 5.43 28.38 15.61
N ARG A 164 4.92 27.39 16.36
CA ARG A 164 4.44 27.59 17.74
C ARG A 164 5.57 27.98 18.68
N GLY A 165 6.74 27.33 18.57
CA GLY A 165 7.93 27.65 19.36
C GLY A 165 8.40 29.09 19.13
N PHE A 166 8.49 29.49 17.87
CA PHE A 166 8.83 30.85 17.47
C PHE A 166 7.82 31.87 18.02
N ALA A 167 6.52 31.63 17.85
CA ALA A 167 5.47 32.50 18.37
C ALA A 167 5.52 32.62 19.91
N ASN A 168 5.79 31.53 20.62
CA ASN A 168 5.94 31.54 22.08
C ASN A 168 7.18 32.34 22.51
N GLY A 169 8.31 32.17 21.81
CA GLY A 169 9.53 32.93 22.06
C GLY A 169 9.35 34.42 21.81
N LEU A 170 8.69 34.79 20.71
CA LEU A 170 8.35 36.17 20.39
C LEU A 170 7.43 36.78 21.45
N ASN A 171 6.38 36.07 21.86
CA ASN A 171 5.48 36.51 22.93
C ASN A 171 6.22 36.70 24.26
N TRP A 172 7.15 35.80 24.60
CA TRP A 172 7.98 35.96 25.80
C TRP A 172 8.86 37.20 25.71
N ALA A 173 9.52 37.44 24.57
CA ALA A 173 10.36 38.60 24.35
C ALA A 173 9.56 39.91 24.42
N LEU A 174 8.37 39.95 23.81
CA LEU A 174 7.46 41.10 23.88
C LEU A 174 7.01 41.38 25.32
N ARG A 175 6.67 40.34 26.10
CA ARG A 175 6.35 40.50 27.54
C ARG A 175 7.54 41.03 28.33
N LYS A 176 8.77 40.62 28.00
CA LYS A 176 9.99 41.13 28.64
C LYS A 176 10.27 42.58 28.26
N LEU A 177 10.02 42.94 27.00
CA LEU A 177 10.14 44.31 26.53
C LEU A 177 9.13 45.23 27.24
N ASP A 178 7.89 44.80 27.37
CA ASP A 178 6.81 45.54 28.06
C ASP A 178 7.13 45.80 29.56
N GLN A 179 7.84 44.86 30.20
CA GLN A 179 8.35 45.03 31.57
C GLN A 179 9.46 46.09 31.68
N ILE A 180 10.21 46.32 30.62
CA ILE A 180 11.35 47.26 30.59
C ILE A 180 10.90 48.64 30.09
N ASP A 181 10.06 48.67 29.06
CA ASP A 181 9.50 49.86 28.42
C ASP A 181 8.11 49.52 27.86
N SER A 182 7.07 49.93 28.58
CA SER A 182 5.68 49.64 28.21
C SER A 182 5.22 50.32 26.91
N ALA A 183 5.96 51.33 26.43
CA ALA A 183 5.67 52.01 25.17
C ALA A 183 6.45 51.42 23.98
N ALA A 184 7.36 50.47 24.21
CA ALA A 184 8.19 49.89 23.16
C ALA A 184 7.38 48.94 22.25
N GLY A 185 6.41 48.20 22.79
CA GLY A 185 5.53 47.32 22.02
C GLY A 185 4.69 48.07 20.98
N ASP A 186 4.09 49.20 21.38
CA ASP A 186 3.28 50.06 20.50
C ASP A 186 4.13 50.69 19.38
N ARG A 187 5.36 51.11 19.70
CA ARG A 187 6.31 51.64 18.71
C ARG A 187 6.70 50.57 17.67
N LEU A 188 6.96 49.34 18.09
CA LEU A 188 7.28 48.21 17.22
C LEU A 188 6.11 47.86 16.29
N LEU A 189 4.88 47.84 16.81
CA LEU A 189 3.68 47.61 16.01
C LEU A 189 3.42 48.72 14.99
N ALA A 190 3.66 49.98 15.36
CA ALA A 190 3.52 51.11 14.45
C ALA A 190 4.52 51.01 13.28
N GLN A 191 5.78 50.68 13.58
CA GLN A 191 6.83 50.52 12.58
C GLN A 191 6.54 49.35 11.64
N TYR A 192 6.13 48.20 12.17
CA TYR A 192 5.74 47.04 11.34
C TYR A 192 4.57 47.35 10.40
N ARG A 193 3.58 48.14 10.85
CA ARG A 193 2.43 48.55 10.03
C ARG A 193 2.83 49.51 8.91
N GLU A 194 3.81 50.39 9.15
CA GLU A 194 4.35 51.25 8.10
C GLU A 194 5.14 50.46 7.06
N GLU A 195 6.02 49.54 7.49
CA GLU A 195 6.78 48.68 6.58
C GLU A 195 5.86 47.82 5.70
N ASN A 196 4.83 47.19 6.29
CA ASN A 196 3.83 46.42 5.54
C ASN A 196 3.06 47.26 4.51
N LYS A 197 2.74 48.52 4.84
CA LYS A 197 2.11 49.45 3.89
C LYS A 197 3.04 49.77 2.72
N GLN A 198 4.34 49.95 2.99
CA GLN A 198 5.34 50.23 1.96
C GLN A 198 5.58 49.02 1.06
N GLU A 199 5.63 47.80 1.61
CA GLU A 199 5.73 46.56 0.82
C GLU A 199 4.53 46.37 -0.10
N ARG A 200 3.31 46.55 0.40
CA ARG A 200 2.08 46.45 -0.40
C ARG A 200 1.92 47.52 -1.47
N ALA A 201 2.58 48.66 -1.33
CA ALA A 201 2.58 49.72 -2.33
C ALA A 201 3.64 49.53 -3.43
N ARG A 202 4.57 48.57 -3.24
CA ARG A 202 5.63 48.23 -4.20
C ARG A 202 5.33 46.98 -5.03
N VAL A 203 4.30 46.22 -4.65
CA VAL A 203 3.71 45.11 -5.42
C VAL A 203 2.64 45.66 -6.34
#